data_AF-A0A073B6T8-F1
#
_entry.id   AF-A0A073B6T8-F1
#
_cell.length_a   1.000
_cell.length_b   1.000
_cell.length_c   1.000
_cell.angle_alpha   90.00
_cell.angle_beta   90.00
_cell.angle_gamma   90.00
#
_symmetry.space_group_name_H-M   'P 1'
#
loop_
_entity.id
_entity.type
_entity.pdbx_description
1 polymer ?
#
loop_
_entity_poly.entity_id
_entity_poly.type
_entity_poly.pdbx_seq_one_letter_code
_entity_poly.pdbx_strand_id
1 'polypeptide(L)'
;MLIASSVLLAVVLVAGLWTWRRQRSVDPALQRAALQLISVPQQTQRTVAELMGQGKEVQAIAALRRDAPVSLVQAREMVAQVDRGEQLPTPQQAAQRFREQFPELAGEVRELLQQGKEVQAIKRLRQQLPVDLRAARNLVAALRSDQER
;
A
#
# COMPACT_ATOMS: atom_id res chain seq x y z
N MET A 1 17.14 46.71 -17.10
CA MET A 1 15.99 45.79 -17.30
C MET A 1 16.43 44.34 -17.60
N LEU A 2 17.47 43.80 -16.93
CA LEU A 2 17.97 42.43 -17.19
C LEU A 2 17.90 41.49 -15.97
N ILE A 3 17.60 42.01 -14.78
CA ILE A 3 17.57 41.21 -13.53
C ILE A 3 16.21 40.53 -13.33
N ALA A 4 15.12 41.13 -13.83
CA ALA A 4 13.76 40.62 -13.65
C ALA A 4 13.50 39.29 -14.38
N SER A 5 14.14 39.05 -15.53
CA SER A 5 13.92 37.84 -16.33
C SER A 5 14.59 36.59 -15.75
N SER A 6 15.73 36.72 -15.06
CA SER A 6 16.43 35.57 -14.47
C SER A 6 15.74 35.01 -13.23
N VAL A 7 15.09 35.86 -12.43
CA VAL A 7 14.36 35.42 -11.23
C VAL A 7 13.09 34.65 -11.62
N LEU A 8 12.40 35.09 -12.68
CA LEU A 8 11.19 34.43 -13.16
C LEU A 8 11.49 33.04 -13.75
N LEU A 9 12.60 32.90 -14.48
CA LEU A 9 13.03 31.61 -15.02
C LEU A 9 13.39 30.61 -13.91
N ALA A 10 14.08 31.08 -12.86
CA ALA A 10 14.45 30.24 -11.72
C ALA A 10 13.23 29.76 -10.93
N VAL A 11 12.22 30.62 -10.74
CA VAL A 11 10.98 30.23 -10.04
C VAL A 11 10.17 29.21 -10.86
N VAL A 12 10.10 29.36 -12.19
CA VAL A 12 9.43 28.39 -13.07
C VAL A 12 10.18 27.05 -13.11
N LEU A 13 11.52 27.07 -13.11
CA LEU A 13 12.33 25.84 -13.07
C LEU A 13 12.24 25.12 -11.72
N VAL A 14 12.24 25.85 -10.61
CA VAL A 14 12.06 25.27 -9.27
C VAL A 14 10.62 24.76 -9.09
N ALA A 15 9.61 25.50 -9.57
CA ALA A 15 8.22 25.05 -9.54
C ALA A 15 7.99 23.83 -10.44
N GLY A 16 8.59 23.80 -11.63
CA GLY A 16 8.54 22.67 -12.56
C GLY A 16 9.24 21.41 -12.02
N LEU A 17 10.37 21.57 -11.32
CA LEU A 17 11.03 20.44 -10.63
C LEU A 17 10.22 19.95 -9.42
N TRP A 18 9.52 20.85 -8.72
CA TRP A 18 8.72 20.52 -7.55
C TRP A 18 7.40 19.82 -7.91
N THR A 19 6.77 20.20 -9.02
CA THR A 19 5.59 19.50 -9.55
C THR A 19 5.96 18.16 -10.17
N TRP A 20 7.11 18.06 -10.86
CA TRP A 20 7.56 16.79 -11.46
C TRP A 20 7.90 15.72 -10.43
N ARG A 21 8.48 16.09 -9.27
CA ARG A 21 8.75 15.14 -8.17
C ARG A 21 7.48 14.59 -7.51
N ARG A 22 6.34 15.29 -7.63
CA ARG A 22 5.05 14.87 -7.08
C ARG A 22 4.22 14.02 -8.04
N GLN A 23 4.66 13.89 -9.30
CA GLN A 23 3.95 13.23 -10.38
C GLN A 23 4.75 12.03 -10.92
N ARG A 24 5.26 11.16 -10.04
CA ARG A 24 5.29 9.74 -10.39
C ARG A 24 3.83 9.29 -10.40
N SER A 25 3.19 9.37 -11.56
CA SER A 25 1.93 8.68 -11.83
C SER A 25 2.22 7.20 -11.63
N VAL A 26 2.11 6.72 -10.39
CA VAL A 26 2.19 5.29 -10.10
C VAL A 26 1.08 4.66 -10.92
N ASP A 27 1.44 3.68 -11.75
CA ASP A 27 0.51 2.98 -12.62
C ASP A 27 -0.76 2.59 -11.83
N PRO A 28 -1.97 2.98 -12.29
CA PRO A 28 -3.21 2.64 -11.59
C PRO A 28 -3.39 1.13 -11.41
N ALA A 29 -2.83 0.29 -12.29
CA ALA A 29 -2.81 -1.16 -12.11
C ALA A 29 -1.93 -1.56 -10.91
N LEU A 30 -0.73 -0.98 -10.78
CA LEU A 30 0.15 -1.21 -9.63
C LEU A 30 -0.45 -0.69 -8.32
N GLN A 31 -1.20 0.42 -8.36
CA GLN A 31 -1.91 0.91 -7.18
C GLN A 31 -3.00 -0.07 -6.73
N ARG A 32 -3.79 -0.60 -7.67
CA ARG A 32 -4.81 -1.62 -7.36
C ARG A 32 -4.20 -2.92 -6.86
N ALA A 33 -3.12 -3.39 -7.49
CA ALA A 33 -2.37 -4.54 -7.03
C ALA A 33 -1.87 -4.31 -5.59
N ALA A 34 -1.29 -3.14 -5.31
CA ALA A 34 -0.81 -2.80 -3.97
C ALA A 34 -1.93 -2.80 -2.91
N LEU A 35 -3.16 -2.37 -3.23
CA LEU A 35 -4.30 -2.48 -2.31
C LEU A 35 -4.58 -3.93 -1.90
N GLN A 36 -4.46 -4.87 -2.83
CA GLN A 36 -4.67 -6.29 -2.56
C GLN A 36 -3.58 -6.93 -1.69
N LEU A 37 -2.44 -6.25 -1.54
CA LEU A 37 -1.34 -6.64 -0.66
C LEU A 37 -1.44 -6.04 0.73
N ILE A 38 -2.34 -5.08 0.95
CA ILE A 38 -2.59 -4.48 2.27
C ILE A 38 -3.47 -5.44 3.06
N SER A 39 -2.85 -6.20 3.95
CA SER A 39 -3.58 -7.09 4.85
C SER A 39 -4.40 -6.32 5.88
N VAL A 40 -5.63 -6.79 6.11
CA VAL A 40 -6.54 -6.26 7.11
C VAL A 40 -6.81 -7.36 8.16
N PRO A 41 -6.68 -7.08 9.46
CA PRO A 41 -7.01 -8.06 10.50
C PRO A 41 -8.47 -8.53 10.41
N GLN A 42 -8.74 -9.82 10.63
CA GLN A 42 -10.09 -10.39 10.49
C GLN A 42 -11.16 -9.67 11.32
N GLN A 43 -10.81 -9.23 12.54
CA GLN A 43 -11.74 -8.48 13.38
C GLN A 43 -12.14 -7.14 12.75
N THR A 44 -11.19 -6.44 12.15
CA THR A 44 -11.42 -5.19 11.42
C THR A 44 -12.26 -5.47 10.16
N GLN A 45 -12.02 -6.57 9.44
CA GLN A 45 -12.85 -6.96 8.29
C GLN A 45 -14.33 -7.16 8.68
N ARG A 46 -14.58 -7.88 9.78
CA ARG A 46 -15.94 -8.09 10.31
C ARG A 46 -16.59 -6.76 10.71
N THR A 47 -15.85 -5.91 11.41
CA THR A 47 -16.32 -4.58 11.84
C THR A 47 -16.69 -3.71 10.64
N VAL A 48 -15.85 -3.71 9.60
CA VAL A 48 -16.10 -2.98 8.35
C VAL A 48 -17.34 -3.51 7.65
N ALA A 49 -17.47 -4.83 7.49
CA ALA A 49 -18.64 -5.45 6.87
C ALA A 49 -19.94 -5.14 7.63
N GLU A 50 -19.91 -5.17 8.97
CA GLU A 50 -21.06 -4.83 9.80
C GLU A 50 -21.46 -3.36 9.65
N LEU A 51 -20.48 -2.44 9.69
CA LEU A 51 -20.74 -1.01 9.51
C LEU A 51 -21.28 -0.70 8.11
N MET A 52 -20.78 -1.39 7.08
CA MET A 52 -21.31 -1.27 5.72
C MET A 52 -22.74 -1.78 5.61
N GLY A 53 -23.08 -2.91 6.24
CA GLY A 53 -24.46 -3.40 6.33
C GLY A 53 -25.42 -2.44 7.04
N GLN A 54 -24.90 -1.53 7.88
CA GLN A 54 -25.66 -0.48 8.57
C GLN A 54 -25.66 0.86 7.82
N GLY A 55 -25.05 0.97 6.63
CA GLY A 55 -24.91 2.22 5.89
C GLY A 55 -23.94 3.24 6.54
N LYS A 56 -23.06 2.77 7.45
CA LYS A 56 -22.12 3.59 8.24
C LYS A 56 -20.74 3.68 7.58
N GLU A 57 -20.68 4.15 6.34
CA GLU A 57 -19.46 4.16 5.51
C GLU A 57 -18.31 4.95 6.16
N VAL A 58 -18.59 6.13 6.71
CA VAL A 58 -17.57 6.98 7.36
C VAL A 58 -16.94 6.26 8.56
N GLN A 59 -17.75 5.55 9.34
CA GLN A 59 -17.27 4.75 10.46
C GLN A 59 -16.47 3.53 9.98
N ALA A 60 -16.88 2.89 8.88
CA ALA A 60 -16.15 1.78 8.28
C ALA A 60 -14.75 2.21 7.81
N ILE A 61 -14.64 3.36 7.14
CA ILE A 61 -13.36 3.96 6.74
C ILE A 61 -12.50 4.27 7.97
N ALA A 62 -13.10 4.83 9.02
CA ALA A 62 -12.38 5.15 10.26
C ALA A 62 -11.88 3.89 10.99
N ALA A 63 -12.68 2.82 11.04
CA ALA A 63 -12.29 1.53 11.61
C ALA A 63 -11.13 0.92 10.82
N LEU A 64 -11.22 0.91 9.48
CA LEU A 64 -10.19 0.37 8.63
C LEU A 64 -8.83 1.09 8.80
N ARG A 65 -8.84 2.43 8.84
CA ARG A 65 -7.61 3.23 9.01
C ARG A 65 -6.95 3.10 10.38
N ARG A 66 -7.70 2.68 11.40
CA ARG A 66 -7.17 2.46 12.74
C ARG A 66 -6.22 1.27 12.76
N ASP A 67 -6.67 0.18 12.13
CA ASP A 67 -6.03 -1.12 12.28
C ASP A 67 -5.19 -1.52 11.06
N ALA A 68 -5.52 -1.02 9.86
CA ALA A 68 -4.80 -1.30 8.61
C ALA A 68 -3.90 -0.13 8.18
N PRO A 69 -2.75 -0.43 7.52
CA PRO A 69 -1.83 0.58 7.00
C PRO A 69 -2.33 1.18 5.68
N VAL A 70 -3.35 2.03 5.78
CA VAL A 70 -4.02 2.62 4.61
C VAL A 70 -4.14 4.14 4.75
N SER A 71 -3.90 4.83 3.64
CA SER A 71 -4.29 6.23 3.47
C SER A 71 -5.81 6.38 3.40
N LEU A 72 -6.32 7.61 3.50
CA LEU A 72 -7.76 7.86 3.36
C LEU A 72 -8.29 7.44 1.99
N VAL A 73 -7.53 7.68 0.93
CA VAL A 73 -7.92 7.30 -0.44
C VAL A 73 -7.99 5.78 -0.57
N GLN A 74 -6.97 5.06 -0.08
CA GLN A 74 -6.95 3.60 -0.09
C GLN A 74 -8.07 3.01 0.77
N ALA A 75 -8.33 3.60 1.94
CA ALA A 75 -9.40 3.14 2.82
C ALA A 75 -10.79 3.30 2.18
N ARG A 76 -11.03 4.41 1.48
CA ARG A 76 -12.26 4.62 0.68
C ARG A 76 -12.41 3.55 -0.39
N GLU A 77 -11.37 3.30 -1.17
CA GLU A 77 -11.43 2.27 -2.22
C GLU A 77 -11.66 0.88 -1.64
N MET A 78 -11.00 0.53 -0.53
CA MET A 78 -11.21 -0.76 0.14
C MET A 78 -12.62 -0.89 0.73
N VAL A 79 -13.20 0.19 1.26
CA VAL A 79 -14.61 0.16 1.70
C VAL A 79 -15.56 0.03 0.51
N ALA A 80 -15.27 0.68 -0.62
CA ALA A 80 -16.02 0.51 -1.86
C ALA A 80 -15.93 -0.92 -2.42
N GLN A 81 -14.82 -1.64 -2.20
CA GLN A 81 -14.72 -3.08 -2.52
C GLN A 81 -15.71 -3.90 -1.68
N VAL A 82 -15.82 -3.61 -0.38
CA VAL A 82 -16.79 -4.28 0.49
C VAL A 82 -18.23 -3.99 0.08
N ASP A 83 -18.52 -2.76 -0.34
CA ASP A 83 -19.84 -2.39 -0.90
C ASP A 83 -20.20 -3.20 -2.16
N ARG A 84 -19.18 -3.51 -2.99
CA ARG A 84 -19.32 -4.41 -4.16
C ARG A 84 -19.39 -5.90 -3.80
N GLY A 85 -19.39 -6.26 -2.51
CA GLY A 85 -19.39 -7.64 -2.04
C GLY A 85 -18.02 -8.33 -2.08
N GLU A 86 -16.95 -7.58 -2.32
CA GLU A 86 -15.59 -8.11 -2.30
C GLU A 86 -15.06 -8.22 -0.85
N GLN A 87 -14.23 -9.23 -0.58
CA GLN A 87 -13.61 -9.42 0.73
C GLN A 87 -12.24 -8.74 0.80
N LEU A 88 -12.00 -8.04 1.92
CA LEU A 88 -10.69 -7.49 2.23
C LEU A 88 -9.68 -8.63 2.52
N PRO A 89 -8.44 -8.54 2.02
CA PRO A 89 -7.45 -9.61 2.18
C PRO A 89 -7.04 -9.83 3.64
N THR A 90 -7.00 -11.09 4.04
CA THR A 90 -6.27 -11.53 5.24
C THR A 90 -4.75 -11.44 5.03
N PRO A 91 -3.92 -11.46 6.10
CA PRO A 91 -2.46 -11.55 5.96
C PRO A 91 -1.98 -12.67 5.04
N GLN A 92 -2.59 -13.85 5.13
CA GLN A 92 -2.24 -15.00 4.31
C GLN A 92 -2.62 -14.79 2.84
N GLN A 93 -3.83 -14.27 2.58
CA GLN A 93 -4.27 -13.95 1.22
C GLN A 93 -3.39 -12.86 0.58
N ALA A 94 -2.98 -11.85 1.34
CA ALA A 94 -2.06 -10.82 0.86
C ALA A 94 -0.68 -11.40 0.50
N ALA A 95 -0.13 -12.28 1.35
CA ALA A 95 1.13 -12.97 1.07
C ALA A 95 1.05 -13.88 -0.16
N GLN A 96 -0.06 -14.62 -0.30
CA GLN A 96 -0.31 -15.46 -1.48
C GLN A 96 -0.39 -14.61 -2.76
N ARG A 97 -1.24 -13.57 -2.77
CA ARG A 97 -1.37 -12.67 -3.93
C ARG A 97 -0.05 -12.00 -4.30
N PHE A 98 0.75 -11.62 -3.30
CA PHE A 98 2.08 -11.08 -3.55
C PHE A 98 2.97 -12.07 -4.32
N ARG A 99 2.97 -13.35 -3.94
CA ARG A 99 3.74 -14.40 -4.65
C ARG A 99 3.25 -14.63 -6.06
N GLU A 100 1.94 -14.62 -6.26
CA GLU A 100 1.32 -14.84 -7.58
C GLU A 100 1.56 -13.66 -8.52
N GLN A 101 1.43 -12.42 -8.02
CA GLN A 101 1.54 -11.21 -8.83
C GLN A 101 2.99 -10.77 -9.05
N PHE A 102 3.89 -11.08 -8.12
CA PHE A 102 5.29 -10.64 -8.14
C PHE A 102 6.26 -11.79 -7.80
N PRO A 103 6.29 -12.87 -8.59
CA PRO A 103 7.04 -14.08 -8.25
C PRO A 103 8.55 -13.84 -8.06
N GLU A 104 9.17 -13.04 -8.91
CA GLU A 104 10.60 -12.70 -8.82
C GLU A 104 10.92 -11.93 -7.53
N LEU A 105 10.17 -10.86 -7.26
CA LEU A 105 10.32 -10.06 -6.05
C LEU A 105 10.03 -10.88 -4.79
N ALA A 106 9.09 -11.82 -4.87
CA ALA A 106 8.81 -12.75 -3.78
C ALA A 106 9.96 -13.72 -3.52
N GLY A 107 10.66 -14.17 -4.57
CA GLY A 107 11.91 -14.93 -4.46
C GLY A 107 12.99 -14.15 -3.70
N GLU A 108 13.27 -12.92 -4.13
CA GLU A 108 14.27 -12.05 -3.49
C GLU A 108 13.93 -11.77 -2.02
N VAL A 109 12.66 -11.45 -1.72
CA VAL A 109 12.20 -11.20 -0.35
C VAL A 109 12.33 -12.45 0.51
N ARG A 110 12.04 -13.64 -0.04
CA ARG A 110 12.22 -14.92 0.65
C ARG A 110 13.68 -15.16 1.02
N GLU A 111 14.62 -14.94 0.09
CA GLU A 111 16.05 -15.08 0.35
C GLU A 111 16.55 -14.13 1.43
N LEU A 112 16.10 -12.86 1.38
CA LEU A 112 16.42 -11.88 2.43
C LEU A 112 15.91 -12.32 3.80
N LEU A 113 14.70 -12.89 3.87
CA LEU A 113 14.13 -13.40 5.12
C LEU A 113 14.91 -14.61 5.67
N GLN A 114 15.31 -15.56 4.81
CA GLN A 114 16.12 -16.72 5.20
C GLN A 114 17.49 -16.30 5.76
N GLN A 115 18.04 -15.19 5.27
CA GLN A 115 19.29 -14.61 5.76
C GLN A 115 19.10 -13.72 7.01
N GLY A 116 17.88 -13.64 7.57
CA GLY A 116 17.55 -12.78 8.72
C GLY A 116 17.53 -11.28 8.40
N LYS A 117 17.53 -10.89 7.12
CA LYS A 117 17.65 -9.49 6.65
C LYS A 117 16.28 -8.81 6.48
N GLU A 118 15.46 -8.82 7.52
CA GLU A 118 14.07 -8.33 7.47
C GLU A 118 13.95 -6.86 7.03
N VAL A 119 14.81 -5.98 7.55
CA VAL A 119 14.81 -4.55 7.18
C VAL A 119 15.09 -4.37 5.68
N GLN A 120 15.93 -5.24 5.10
CA GLN A 120 16.26 -5.17 3.67
C GLN A 120 15.08 -5.67 2.83
N ALA A 121 14.37 -6.71 3.26
CA ALA A 121 13.13 -7.17 2.63
C ALA A 121 12.07 -6.06 2.59
N ILE A 122 11.85 -5.36 3.71
CA ILE A 122 10.91 -4.22 3.78
C ILE A 122 11.33 -3.10 2.83
N LYS A 123 12.63 -2.75 2.80
CA LYS A 123 13.15 -1.74 1.87
C LYS A 123 12.93 -2.15 0.42
N ARG A 124 13.19 -3.42 0.09
CA ARG A 124 13.07 -3.96 -1.25
C ARG A 124 11.63 -3.89 -1.76
N LEU A 125 10.64 -4.28 -0.94
CA LEU A 125 9.22 -4.13 -1.27
C LEU A 125 8.84 -2.69 -1.58
N ARG A 126 9.24 -1.73 -0.73
CA ARG A 126 8.89 -0.30 -0.90
C ARG A 126 9.56 0.36 -2.11
N GLN A 127 10.66 -0.21 -2.60
CA GLN A 127 11.32 0.29 -3.81
C GLN A 127 10.58 -0.15 -5.08
N GLN A 128 9.89 -1.30 -5.03
CA GLN A 128 9.23 -1.90 -6.19
C GLN A 128 7.72 -1.68 -6.20
N LEU A 129 7.11 -1.55 -5.02
CA LEU A 129 5.66 -1.45 -4.86
C LEU A 129 5.28 -0.13 -4.19
N PRO A 130 4.14 0.48 -4.58
CA PRO A 130 3.63 1.71 -3.99
C PRO A 130 2.93 1.44 -2.64
N VAL A 131 3.65 0.80 -1.71
CA VAL A 131 3.19 0.47 -0.36
C VAL A 131 3.90 1.33 0.67
N ASP A 132 3.20 1.66 1.75
CA ASP A 132 3.80 2.37 2.86
C ASP A 132 4.66 1.43 3.73
N LEU A 133 5.33 1.99 4.74
CA LEU A 133 6.20 1.22 5.63
C LEU A 133 5.44 0.17 6.45
N ARG A 134 4.23 0.48 6.91
CA ARG A 134 3.46 -0.40 7.79
C ARG A 134 2.84 -1.53 6.96
N ALA A 135 2.38 -1.26 5.74
CA ALA A 135 1.94 -2.24 4.75
C ALA A 135 3.08 -3.20 4.37
N ALA A 136 4.25 -2.65 4.03
CA ALA A 136 5.43 -3.49 3.72
C ALA A 136 5.83 -4.37 4.91
N ARG A 137 5.84 -3.83 6.13
CA ARG A 137 6.14 -4.62 7.34
C ARG A 137 5.11 -5.73 7.57
N ASN A 138 3.82 -5.43 7.45
CA ASN A 138 2.76 -6.42 7.61
C ASN A 138 2.87 -7.56 6.57
N LEU A 139 3.20 -7.22 5.33
CA LEU A 139 3.40 -8.22 4.27
C LEU A 139 4.62 -9.11 4.56
N VAL A 140 5.75 -8.52 4.99
CA VAL A 140 6.95 -9.28 5.38
C VAL A 140 6.67 -10.20 6.57
N ALA A 141 5.95 -9.71 7.58
CA ALA A 141 5.56 -10.53 8.73
C ALA A 141 4.68 -11.71 8.30
N ALA A 142 3.72 -11.48 7.39
CA ALA A 142 2.88 -12.55 6.85
C ALA A 142 3.72 -13.60 6.08
N LEU A 143 4.63 -13.15 5.21
CA LEU A 143 5.52 -14.03 4.45
C LEU A 143 6.44 -14.87 5.35
N ARG A 144 6.94 -14.30 6.44
CA ARG A 144 7.74 -15.02 7.44
C ARG A 144 6.90 -16.08 8.15
N SER A 145 5.71 -15.72 8.63
CA SER A 145 4.84 -16.66 9.36
C SER A 145 4.41 -17.86 8.51
N ASP A 146 4.42 -17.71 7.18
CA ASP A 146 4.09 -18.76 6.23
C ASP A 146 5.29 -19.71 5.95
N GLN A 147 6.52 -19.28 6.22
CA GLN A 147 7.73 -20.12 6.10
C GLN A 147 7.95 -21.04 7.31
N GLU A 148 7.41 -20.66 8.46
CA GLU A 148 7.54 -21.38 9.73
C GLU A 148 6.47 -22.49 9.88
N ARG A 149 5.59 -22.66 8.88
CA ARG A 149 4.54 -23.69 8.81
C ARG A 149 4.96 -24.84 7.90
#